data_AF-A0A9N7Y9W2-F1
#
_entry.id   AF-A0A9N7Y9W2-F1
#
_cell.length_a   1.000
_cell.length_b   1.000
_cell.length_c   1.000
_cell.angle_alpha   90.00
_cell.angle_beta   90.00
_cell.angle_gamma   90.00
#
_symmetry.space_group_name_H-M   'P 1'
#
loop_
_entity.id
_entity.type
_entity.pdbx_description
1 polymer ?
#
loop_
_entity_poly.entity_id
_entity_poly.type
_entity_poly.pdbx_seq_one_letter_code
_entity_poly.pdbx_strand_id
1 'polypeptide(L)'
;MPPRNAAKSKAGRSKRVPTVPVTPAPTQELDTTHCRLTQTQLNNILIKEERDETVKEIRDELMSKVRDGCLKVYVISQLEPFAASWAKYYLTQILEQQIMCPDEGEGPEEASKTEDSEPMPSLIDSWAQGCVPVVYALPPFSYPTSAQQEADAVQVPAQTGPGDDQQ
;
A
#
# COMPACT_ATOMS: atom_id res chain seq x y z
N MET A 1 44.49 -30.08 1.40
CA MET A 1 45.93 -30.41 1.27
C MET A 1 46.62 -29.29 0.52
N PRO A 2 47.72 -28.75 1.07
CA PRO A 2 49.02 -29.01 0.46
C PRO A 2 50.08 -29.47 1.50
N PRO A 3 51.12 -30.21 1.09
CA PRO A 3 52.11 -30.82 1.99
C PRO A 3 53.42 -30.02 2.04
N ARG A 4 54.24 -30.20 3.09
CA ARG A 4 55.69 -30.02 2.96
C ARG A 4 56.50 -30.75 4.04
N ASN A 5 57.44 -31.54 3.54
CA ASN A 5 58.41 -32.41 4.19
C ASN A 5 59.41 -31.64 5.07
N ALA A 6 60.01 -32.32 6.06
CA ALA A 6 61.44 -32.67 6.03
C ALA A 6 61.89 -33.35 7.34
N ALA A 7 62.42 -34.56 7.19
CA ALA A 7 63.23 -35.26 8.18
C ALA A 7 64.67 -34.72 8.22
N LYS A 8 65.29 -34.74 9.41
CA LYS A 8 66.74 -34.83 9.74
C LYS A 8 66.90 -34.49 11.23
N SER A 9 67.80 -35.03 12.04
CA SER A 9 68.91 -35.97 11.90
C SER A 9 69.46 -36.22 13.31
N LYS A 10 69.91 -37.46 13.61
CA LYS A 10 71.06 -37.87 14.47
C LYS A 10 71.23 -37.25 15.88
N ALA A 11 71.85 -37.86 16.87
CA ALA A 11 72.35 -39.20 17.19
C ALA A 11 72.97 -39.04 18.59
N GLY A 12 72.91 -40.10 19.41
CA GLY A 12 73.95 -40.38 20.39
C GLY A 12 73.86 -39.71 21.76
N ARG A 13 73.54 -40.51 22.78
CA ARG A 13 74.55 -41.03 23.72
C ARG A 13 73.89 -42.00 24.70
N SER A 14 74.31 -43.26 24.60
CA SER A 14 74.16 -44.25 25.66
C SER A 14 74.98 -43.80 26.87
N LYS A 15 74.37 -43.78 28.07
CA LYS A 15 75.08 -43.87 29.36
C LYS A 15 74.14 -44.41 30.45
N ARG A 16 74.36 -45.70 30.74
CA ARG A 16 74.33 -46.43 32.02
C ARG A 16 73.34 -46.00 33.11
N VAL A 17 72.49 -46.96 33.45
CA VAL A 17 71.66 -47.09 34.67
C VAL A 17 72.54 -47.19 35.93
N PRO A 18 72.08 -46.66 37.07
CA PRO A 18 72.23 -47.34 38.35
C PRO A 18 70.86 -47.69 38.96
N THR A 19 70.70 -48.98 39.26
CA THR A 19 69.59 -49.58 39.98
C THR A 19 69.44 -48.99 41.38
N VAL A 20 68.26 -48.46 41.70
CA VAL A 20 67.81 -48.21 43.08
C VAL A 20 66.50 -48.97 43.28
N PRO A 21 66.38 -49.87 44.27
CA PRO A 21 65.11 -50.49 44.60
C PRO A 21 64.28 -49.48 45.39
N VAL A 22 63.36 -48.79 44.70
CA VAL A 22 62.31 -48.01 45.36
C VAL A 22 61.08 -48.90 45.45
N THR A 23 60.74 -49.22 46.69
CA THR A 23 59.49 -49.80 47.19
C THR A 23 58.28 -49.45 46.31
N PRO A 24 57.44 -50.41 45.88
CA PRO A 24 56.23 -50.08 45.14
C PRO A 24 55.28 -49.34 46.09
N ALA A 25 55.08 -48.04 45.82
CA ALA A 25 53.88 -47.35 46.28
C ALA A 25 52.67 -48.09 45.69
N PRO A 26 51.55 -48.24 46.43
CA PRO A 26 50.35 -48.81 45.84
C PRO A 26 49.91 -47.85 44.74
N THR A 27 50.04 -48.29 43.49
CA THR A 27 49.33 -47.73 42.37
C THR A 27 47.85 -47.81 42.74
N GLN A 28 47.29 -46.70 43.21
CA GLN A 28 45.87 -46.49 43.06
C GLN A 28 45.65 -46.47 41.55
N GLU A 29 45.31 -47.64 41.02
CA GLU A 29 44.60 -47.78 39.76
C GLU A 29 43.34 -46.93 39.91
N LEU A 30 43.48 -45.64 39.60
CA LEU A 30 42.35 -44.76 39.40
C LEU A 30 41.60 -45.40 38.24
N ASP A 31 40.52 -46.08 38.58
CA ASP A 31 39.62 -46.74 37.66
C ASP A 31 38.98 -45.68 36.74
N THR A 32 39.72 -45.29 35.69
CA THR A 32 39.28 -44.38 34.63
C THR A 32 38.38 -45.10 33.62
N THR A 33 37.69 -46.17 34.01
CA THR A 33 36.78 -46.92 33.12
C THR A 33 35.44 -46.24 32.92
N HIS A 34 35.19 -45.08 33.57
CA HIS A 34 33.92 -44.37 33.46
C HIS A 34 33.60 -43.84 32.05
N CYS A 35 34.56 -43.83 31.12
CA CYS A 35 34.39 -43.25 29.77
C CYS A 35 34.41 -44.25 28.60
N ARG A 36 34.49 -45.56 28.84
CA ARG A 36 34.63 -46.53 27.74
C ARG A 36 33.30 -47.20 27.42
N LEU A 37 32.50 -46.55 26.59
CA LEU A 37 31.30 -47.17 26.02
C LEU A 37 31.69 -48.33 25.10
N THR A 38 30.97 -49.46 25.22
CA THR A 38 31.13 -50.59 24.31
C THR A 38 30.49 -50.28 22.95
N GLN A 39 30.89 -50.99 21.89
CA GLN A 39 30.30 -50.83 20.55
C GLN A 39 28.77 -50.99 20.55
N THR A 40 28.25 -51.90 21.38
CA THR A 40 26.81 -52.11 21.53
C THR A 40 26.12 -50.91 22.18
N GLN A 41 26.75 -50.27 23.16
CA GLN A 41 26.24 -49.05 23.76
C GLN A 41 26.24 -47.87 22.77
N LEU A 42 27.29 -47.73 21.95
CA LEU A 42 27.35 -46.72 20.89
C LEU A 42 26.24 -46.91 19.85
N ASN A 43 26.03 -48.13 19.37
CA ASN A 43 24.96 -48.44 18.43
C ASN A 43 23.57 -48.20 19.04
N ASN A 44 23.38 -48.52 20.33
CA ASN A 44 22.12 -48.25 21.03
C ASN A 44 21.83 -46.74 21.14
N ILE A 45 22.86 -45.91 21.36
CA ILE A 45 22.71 -44.45 21.38
C ILE A 45 22.28 -43.95 20.00
N LEU A 46 22.90 -44.43 18.92
CA LEU A 46 22.55 -44.05 17.56
C LEU A 46 21.12 -44.47 17.17
N ILE A 47 20.74 -45.71 17.47
CA ILE A 47 19.37 -46.21 17.22
C ILE A 47 18.34 -45.40 18.02
N LYS A 48 18.71 -44.98 19.24
CA LYS A 48 17.84 -44.12 20.04
C LYS A 48 17.70 -42.74 19.40
N GLU A 49 18.79 -42.12 18.98
CA GLU A 49 18.78 -40.81 18.31
C GLU A 49 17.93 -40.83 17.03
N GLU A 50 18.08 -41.87 16.19
CA GLU A 50 17.26 -42.05 14.98
C GLU A 50 15.77 -42.18 15.30
N ARG A 51 15.42 -42.95 16.33
CA ARG A 51 14.03 -43.05 16.80
C ARG A 51 13.52 -41.68 17.27
N ASP A 52 14.32 -40.96 18.05
CA ASP A 52 13.94 -39.68 18.61
C ASP A 52 13.75 -38.63 17.49
N GLU A 53 14.58 -38.64 16.45
CA GLU A 53 14.41 -37.79 15.26
C GLU A 53 13.13 -38.16 14.49
N THR A 54 12.84 -39.46 14.33
CA THR A 54 11.59 -39.92 13.70
C THR A 54 10.36 -39.42 14.48
N VAL A 55 10.38 -39.53 15.81
CA VAL A 55 9.30 -39.03 16.67
C VAL A 55 9.16 -37.51 16.54
N LYS A 56 10.28 -36.79 16.43
CA LYS A 56 10.29 -35.35 16.19
C LYS A 56 9.66 -35.00 14.85
N GLU A 57 10.02 -35.68 13.77
CA GLU A 57 9.42 -35.46 12.45
C GLU A 57 7.90 -35.70 12.46
N ILE A 58 7.44 -36.80 13.06
CA ILE A 58 6.00 -37.11 13.19
C ILE A 58 5.28 -36.01 13.98
N ARG A 59 5.84 -35.57 15.11
CA ARG A 59 5.26 -34.50 15.92
C ARG A 59 5.19 -33.20 15.14
N ASP A 60 6.27 -32.84 14.46
CA ASP A 60 6.35 -31.57 13.75
C ASP A 60 5.37 -31.55 12.56
N GLU A 61 5.24 -32.67 11.83
CA GLU A 61 4.23 -32.84 10.77
C GLU A 61 2.80 -32.75 11.32
N LEU A 62 2.51 -33.42 12.45
CA LEU A 62 1.20 -33.36 13.10
C LEU A 62 0.85 -31.92 13.50
N MET A 63 1.78 -31.22 14.15
CA MET A 63 1.58 -29.84 14.57
C MET A 63 1.39 -28.90 13.39
N SER A 64 2.10 -29.13 12.28
CA SER A 64 1.90 -28.38 11.04
C SER A 64 0.49 -28.59 10.49
N LYS A 65 0.05 -29.85 10.36
CA LYS A 65 -1.29 -30.17 9.84
C LYS A 65 -2.41 -29.61 10.72
N VAL A 66 -2.26 -29.70 12.05
CA VAL A 66 -3.22 -29.12 13.00
C VAL A 66 -3.27 -27.60 12.85
N ARG A 67 -2.11 -26.94 12.80
CA ARG A 67 -2.01 -25.49 12.60
C ARG A 67 -2.70 -25.06 11.31
N ASP A 68 -2.38 -25.72 10.20
CA ASP A 68 -2.92 -25.38 8.88
C ASP A 68 -4.44 -25.61 8.82
N GLY A 69 -4.91 -26.72 9.41
CA GLY A 69 -6.34 -27.02 9.53
C GLY A 69 -7.08 -25.96 10.35
N CYS A 70 -6.57 -25.62 11.53
CA CYS A 70 -7.16 -24.60 12.40
C CYS A 70 -7.17 -23.22 11.73
N LEU A 71 -6.06 -22.83 11.09
CA LEU A 71 -5.98 -21.55 10.38
C LEU A 71 -6.99 -21.47 9.24
N LYS A 72 -7.13 -22.54 8.45
CA LYS A 72 -8.09 -22.58 7.35
C LYS A 72 -9.52 -22.39 7.84
N VAL A 73 -9.92 -23.12 8.89
CA VAL A 73 -11.26 -22.98 9.48
C VAL A 73 -11.44 -21.56 10.03
N TYR A 74 -10.45 -21.05 10.75
CA TYR A 74 -10.50 -19.70 11.31
C TYR A 74 -10.70 -18.62 10.22
N VAL A 75 -9.91 -18.66 9.14
CA VAL A 75 -10.03 -17.68 8.05
C VAL A 75 -11.42 -17.71 7.42
N ILE A 76 -11.95 -18.90 7.14
CA ILE A 76 -13.29 -19.05 6.55
C ILE A 76 -14.35 -18.50 7.51
N SER A 77 -14.28 -18.84 8.80
CA SER A 77 -15.22 -18.35 9.81
C SER A 77 -15.14 -16.84 10.04
N GLN A 78 -13.99 -16.22 9.83
CA GLN A 78 -13.81 -14.77 10.00
C GLN A 78 -14.14 -13.97 8.75
N LEU A 79 -14.18 -14.59 7.57
CA LEU A 79 -14.40 -13.88 6.31
C LEU A 79 -15.76 -13.17 6.27
N GLU A 80 -16.82 -13.85 6.70
CA GLU A 80 -18.19 -13.29 6.72
C GLU A 80 -18.33 -12.09 7.68
N PRO A 81 -18.00 -12.18 8.98
CA PRO A 81 -18.12 -11.04 9.89
C PRO A 81 -17.20 -9.89 9.49
N PHE A 82 -15.99 -10.19 8.99
CA PHE A 82 -15.08 -9.17 8.48
C PHE A 82 -15.68 -8.44 7.27
N ALA A 83 -16.16 -9.17 6.26
CA ALA A 83 -16.76 -8.59 5.07
C ALA A 83 -18.01 -7.77 5.41
N ALA A 84 -18.87 -8.26 6.32
CA ALA A 84 -20.04 -7.53 6.78
C ALA A 84 -19.65 -6.22 7.50
N SER A 85 -18.62 -6.26 8.36
CA SER A 85 -18.12 -5.06 9.05
C SER A 85 -17.55 -4.04 8.07
N TRP A 86 -16.81 -4.48 7.06
CA TRP A 86 -16.29 -3.66 5.98
C TRP A 86 -17.41 -3.03 5.17
N ALA A 87 -18.35 -3.83 4.68
CA ALA A 87 -19.49 -3.34 3.92
C ALA A 87 -20.26 -2.27 4.70
N LYS A 88 -20.55 -2.53 5.98
CA LYS A 88 -21.21 -1.54 6.84
C LYS A 88 -20.41 -0.24 6.93
N TYR A 89 -19.11 -0.33 7.24
CA TYR A 89 -18.25 0.85 7.38
C TYR A 89 -18.23 1.70 6.11
N TYR A 90 -17.97 1.09 4.95
CA TYR A 90 -17.88 1.84 3.69
C TYR A 90 -19.23 2.37 3.22
N LEU A 91 -20.32 1.62 3.39
CA LEU A 91 -21.65 2.12 3.07
C LEU A 91 -22.02 3.31 3.94
N THR A 92 -21.70 3.28 5.23
CA THR A 92 -21.89 4.43 6.11
C THR A 92 -21.07 5.63 5.63
N GLN A 93 -19.79 5.47 5.33
CA GLN A 93 -18.94 6.56 4.81
C GLN A 93 -19.49 7.14 3.50
N ILE A 94 -19.95 6.29 2.57
CA ILE A 94 -20.54 6.74 1.31
C ILE A 94 -21.81 7.54 1.59
N LEU A 95 -22.70 7.05 2.45
CA LEU A 95 -23.92 7.77 2.80
C LEU A 95 -23.62 9.09 3.51
N GLU A 96 -22.66 9.14 4.42
CA GLU A 96 -22.25 10.39 5.08
C GLU A 96 -21.73 11.41 4.07
N GLN A 97 -20.91 10.99 3.10
CA GLN A 97 -20.42 11.88 2.03
C GLN A 97 -21.52 12.31 1.07
N GLN A 98 -22.47 11.41 0.79
CA GLN A 98 -23.59 11.66 -0.10
C GLN A 98 -24.69 12.51 0.58
N ILE A 99 -24.81 12.45 1.90
CA ILE A 99 -25.79 13.22 2.70
C ILE A 99 -25.11 14.46 3.30
N MET A 100 -23.90 14.81 2.85
CA MET A 100 -23.28 16.09 3.17
C MET A 100 -24.32 17.17 2.84
N CYS A 101 -24.80 17.84 3.89
CA CYS A 101 -26.07 18.54 3.90
C CYS A 101 -26.15 19.51 2.72
N PRO A 102 -27.35 19.68 2.11
CA PRO A 102 -27.59 20.82 1.23
C PRO A 102 -27.12 22.10 1.95
N ASP A 103 -26.40 22.96 1.26
CA ASP A 103 -25.98 24.24 1.85
C ASP A 103 -27.23 25.04 2.24
N GLU A 104 -27.14 25.97 3.18
CA GLU A 104 -28.28 26.72 3.72
C GLU A 104 -29.02 27.57 2.66
N GLY A 105 -28.46 27.68 1.44
CA GLY A 105 -29.07 28.30 0.26
C GLY A 105 -29.57 27.33 -0.81
N GLU A 106 -29.45 26.02 -0.62
CA GLU A 106 -29.86 24.99 -1.60
C GLU A 106 -31.30 24.55 -1.30
N GLY A 107 -32.21 24.87 -2.22
CA GLY A 107 -33.61 24.48 -2.14
C GLY A 107 -33.82 22.99 -2.44
N PRO A 108 -35.05 22.48 -2.21
CA PRO A 108 -35.36 21.06 -2.38
C PRO A 108 -35.25 20.58 -3.84
N GLU A 109 -35.29 21.50 -4.81
CA GLU A 109 -35.07 21.22 -6.24
C GLU A 109 -33.59 21.06 -6.60
N GLU A 110 -32.68 21.80 -5.96
CA GLU A 110 -31.24 21.75 -6.27
C GLU A 110 -30.51 20.55 -5.63
N ALA A 111 -31.07 19.95 -4.56
CA ALA A 111 -30.50 18.77 -3.89
C ALA A 111 -30.45 17.48 -4.75
N SER A 112 -30.87 17.56 -6.02
CA SER A 112 -30.78 16.45 -6.97
C SER A 112 -29.35 16.36 -7.51
N LYS A 113 -28.60 15.34 -7.06
CA LYS A 113 -27.24 14.95 -7.51
C LYS A 113 -27.16 14.49 -8.97
N THR A 114 -27.87 15.17 -9.85
CA THR A 114 -27.67 15.08 -11.28
C THR A 114 -26.42 15.88 -11.63
N GLU A 115 -25.64 15.38 -12.58
CA GLU A 115 -24.52 16.12 -13.15
C GLU A 115 -25.02 17.49 -13.62
N ASP A 116 -24.41 18.58 -13.12
CA ASP A 116 -24.76 19.93 -13.55
C ASP A 116 -24.53 20.05 -15.06
N SER A 117 -25.47 20.66 -15.76
CA SER A 117 -25.33 20.84 -17.21
C SER A 117 -24.20 21.81 -17.48
N GLU A 118 -23.39 21.54 -18.52
CA GLU A 118 -22.34 22.49 -18.92
C GLU A 118 -22.93 23.89 -19.11
N PRO A 119 -22.29 24.94 -18.57
CA PRO A 119 -22.80 26.28 -18.67
C PRO A 119 -22.90 26.67 -20.14
N MET A 120 -24.01 27.33 -20.52
CA MET A 120 -24.16 27.83 -21.87
C MET A 120 -22.98 28.76 -22.21
N PRO A 121 -22.42 28.68 -23.44
CA PRO A 121 -21.32 29.54 -23.84
C PRO A 121 -21.70 31.00 -23.62
N SER A 122 -20.88 31.71 -22.86
CA SER A 122 -21.12 33.12 -22.56
C SER A 122 -21.08 33.94 -23.85
N LEU A 123 -21.94 34.96 -23.91
CA LEU A 123 -21.77 36.00 -24.92
C LEU A 123 -20.37 36.59 -24.76
N ILE A 124 -19.67 36.76 -25.88
CA ILE A 124 -18.35 37.38 -25.90
C ILE A 124 -18.49 38.74 -25.23
N ASP A 125 -17.77 38.93 -24.12
CA ASP A 125 -17.78 40.19 -23.40
C ASP A 125 -17.33 41.30 -24.35
N SER A 126 -18.00 42.43 -24.29
CA SER A 126 -17.56 43.71 -24.86
C SER A 126 -16.10 44.09 -24.52
N TRP A 127 -15.53 43.52 -23.46
CA TRP A 127 -14.12 43.66 -23.07
C TRP A 127 -13.19 42.59 -23.66
N ALA A 128 -13.72 41.61 -24.39
CA ALA A 128 -12.89 40.61 -25.05
C ALA A 128 -12.02 41.25 -26.13
N GLN A 129 -10.82 40.71 -26.30
CA GLN A 129 -9.86 41.16 -27.29
C GLN A 129 -10.48 41.08 -28.70
N GLY A 130 -10.69 42.23 -29.33
CA GLY A 130 -11.33 42.35 -30.65
C GLY A 130 -12.73 42.97 -30.66
N CYS A 131 -13.34 43.23 -29.50
CA CYS A 131 -14.69 43.80 -29.40
C CYS A 131 -14.74 45.32 -29.26
N VAL A 132 -13.61 45.99 -28.99
CA VAL A 132 -13.53 47.45 -28.91
C VAL A 132 -13.22 48.02 -30.31
N PRO A 133 -14.10 48.84 -30.90
CA PRO A 133 -13.83 49.50 -32.17
C PRO A 133 -12.60 50.40 -32.05
N VAL A 134 -11.58 50.15 -32.87
CA VAL A 134 -10.42 51.05 -32.97
C VAL A 134 -10.86 52.30 -33.72
N VAL A 135 -11.13 53.38 -32.99
CA VAL A 135 -11.39 54.70 -33.59
C VAL A 135 -10.05 55.31 -33.97
N TYR A 136 -9.74 55.34 -35.26
CA TYR A 136 -8.67 56.17 -35.78
C TYR A 136 -9.11 57.63 -35.69
N ALA A 137 -8.48 58.41 -34.82
CA ALA A 137 -8.66 59.86 -34.81
C ALA A 137 -8.18 60.41 -36.15
N LEU A 138 -9.13 60.82 -37.01
CA LEU A 138 -8.79 61.59 -38.19
C LEU A 138 -8.15 62.92 -37.72
N PRO A 139 -7.06 63.38 -38.36
CA PRO A 139 -6.50 64.69 -38.06
C PRO A 139 -7.57 65.76 -38.31
N PRO A 140 -7.58 66.85 -37.52
CA PRO A 140 -8.66 67.83 -37.54
C PRO A 140 -8.77 68.48 -38.92
N PHE A 141 -9.78 68.07 -39.69
CA PHE A 141 -10.22 68.81 -40.86
C PHE A 141 -10.86 70.12 -40.39
N SER A 142 -10.25 71.21 -40.80
CA SER A 142 -10.73 72.58 -40.62
C SER A 142 -12.13 72.76 -41.23
N TYR A 143 -13.11 73.08 -40.39
CA TYR A 143 -14.40 73.69 -40.80
C TYR A 143 -14.14 75.12 -41.35
N PRO A 144 -14.97 75.69 -42.25
CA PRO A 144 -16.39 76.00 -41.98
C PRO A 144 -17.32 75.75 -43.19
N THR A 145 -18.63 75.59 -43.05
CA THR A 145 -19.58 76.70 -42.88
C THR A 145 -21.00 76.13 -42.76
N SER A 146 -21.78 76.74 -41.87
CA SER A 146 -23.18 76.48 -41.52
C SER A 146 -24.16 76.41 -42.70
N ALA A 147 -25.16 75.52 -42.57
CA ALA A 147 -26.54 75.82 -42.93
C ALA A 147 -27.48 74.98 -42.05
N GLN A 148 -28.35 75.69 -41.33
CA GLN A 148 -29.42 75.18 -40.48
C GLN A 148 -30.57 74.60 -41.33
N GLN A 149 -31.18 73.52 -40.85
CA GLN A 149 -32.63 73.24 -40.97
C GLN A 149 -32.96 72.13 -39.96
N GLU A 150 -33.40 72.50 -38.76
CA GLU A 150 -34.80 72.72 -38.37
C GLU A 150 -35.56 71.39 -38.25
N ALA A 151 -35.84 71.05 -37.00
CA ALA A 151 -36.61 69.89 -36.58
C ALA A 151 -38.09 70.10 -36.92
N ASP A 152 -38.74 69.05 -37.39
CA ASP A 152 -40.18 68.91 -37.17
C ASP A 152 -40.46 67.50 -36.65
N ALA A 153 -40.98 67.47 -35.43
CA ALA A 153 -41.44 66.28 -34.76
C ALA A 153 -42.90 66.08 -35.14
N VAL A 154 -43.21 64.99 -35.84
CA VAL A 154 -44.60 64.56 -36.03
C VAL A 154 -44.84 63.26 -35.28
N GLN A 155 -45.83 63.36 -34.40
CA GLN A 155 -46.32 62.36 -33.47
C GLN A 155 -47.34 61.42 -34.16
N VAL A 156 -47.25 60.15 -33.78
CA VAL A 156 -48.16 58.97 -33.84
C VAL A 156 -49.62 59.21 -34.30
N PRO A 157 -50.28 58.20 -34.93
CA PRO A 157 -51.24 57.46 -34.11
C PRO A 157 -51.30 55.94 -34.36
N ALA A 158 -51.63 55.25 -33.27
CA ALA A 158 -52.08 53.87 -33.21
C ALA A 158 -53.36 53.66 -34.04
N GLN A 159 -53.47 52.49 -34.67
CA GLN A 159 -54.69 52.01 -35.30
C GLN A 159 -55.18 50.76 -34.58
N THR A 160 -56.46 50.79 -34.25
CA THR A 160 -57.21 49.84 -33.45
C THR A 160 -58.07 48.96 -34.36
N GLY A 161 -57.95 47.64 -34.19
CA GLY A 161 -59.00 46.64 -34.38
C GLY A 161 -59.40 46.27 -35.82
N PRO A 162 -60.47 45.47 -35.98
CA PRO A 162 -61.01 44.42 -35.09
C PRO A 162 -61.40 43.14 -35.86
N GLY A 163 -61.87 42.12 -35.11
CA GLY A 163 -62.83 41.10 -35.57
C GLY A 163 -62.31 40.04 -36.55
N ASP A 164 -62.83 38.82 -36.62
CA ASP A 164 -63.97 38.19 -35.98
C ASP A 164 -63.79 36.67 -36.12
N ASP A 165 -64.27 35.96 -35.10
CA ASP A 165 -65.07 34.73 -35.16
C ASP A 165 -64.64 33.40 -35.81
N GLN A 166 -65.32 32.39 -35.26
CA GLN A 166 -65.62 31.04 -35.76
C GLN A 166 -64.53 29.98 -35.54
N GLN A 167 -64.79 28.83 -34.92
CA GLN A 167 -66.01 28.22 -34.39
C GLN A 167 -65.61 27.05 -33.47
#